data_AF-A0A1D6E024-F1
#
_entry.id   AF-A0A1D6E024-F1
#
_cell.length_a   1.000
_cell.length_b   1.000
_cell.length_c   1.000
_cell.angle_alpha   90.00
_cell.angle_beta   90.00
_cell.angle_gamma   90.00
#
_symmetry.space_group_name_H-M   'P 1'
#
loop_
_entity.id
_entity.type
_entity.pdbx_description
1 polymer ?
#
loop_
_entity_poly.entity_id
_entity_poly.type
_entity_poly.pdbx_seq_one_letter_code
_entity_poly.pdbx_strand_id
1 'polypeptide(L)'
;MAAVATVSSASGLLAMLQEPAPELKLHALDSLNSVVHLFWPEISTSVPTIESLYEDEEFEQRQLAALVVSKVFYYLGELNDSLSYALGAGSLFDVSDDSDYAHALLAKALDEYASIKTRASKAAKEEENIDPRLEAIVERMLEKCILDGKYQQAMGMAVECRRLDKLEEAIVRCDNIHGALSYCINLSHQYVNHREYRFEVLRCIVKIYQTLPNPDYQSICQCLMFLGEPETVASILDTLLSGNKDDALLAYQTAFDLVENENQAFLLNVRNRLASPTPVPSNPDSEPAVQDDQTASTVGTGTEAAGDVQMRDDTAPNGNAHTVDPNEVAHADRLQKIKGILSGETSIQLTLQFLYSHNRSDLLILKTIKQAVEMRNSVCHSSTICANAIMHAGTTVDTFLRENLEWLSRATNWAKFSATAGLGVIHRGHLQQGRALMAPYLPQSGAVGGGSPYSEGGALYALGLIHANHGEGIKQFLRESLRNTLHWAQL
;
A
#
# COMPACT_ATOMS: atom_id res chain seq x y z
N MET A 1 36.40 -52.99 7.40
CA MET A 1 37.22 -51.95 6.73
C MET A 1 37.71 -52.52 5.41
N ALA A 2 36.94 -52.34 4.34
CA ALA A 2 37.42 -52.62 2.99
C ALA A 2 38.32 -51.46 2.57
N ALA A 3 39.51 -51.76 2.07
CA ALA A 3 40.45 -50.77 1.58
C ALA A 3 39.82 -50.04 0.39
N VAL A 4 39.54 -48.75 0.54
CA VAL A 4 39.18 -47.89 -0.59
C VAL A 4 40.45 -47.75 -1.43
N ALA A 5 40.50 -48.47 -2.54
CA ALA A 5 41.55 -48.29 -3.54
C ALA A 5 41.48 -46.83 -4.00
N THR A 6 42.49 -46.03 -3.66
CA THR A 6 42.66 -44.68 -4.20
C THR A 6 42.98 -44.82 -5.68
N VAL A 7 41.95 -44.78 -6.51
CA VAL A 7 42.08 -44.80 -7.97
C VAL A 7 42.91 -43.58 -8.37
N SER A 8 44.03 -43.78 -9.06
CA SER A 8 44.94 -42.69 -9.46
C SER A 8 44.52 -41.99 -10.76
N SER A 9 43.60 -42.58 -11.54
CA SER A 9 43.06 -42.05 -12.80
C SER A 9 41.73 -42.74 -13.13
N ALA A 10 40.80 -42.01 -13.74
CA ALA A 10 39.51 -42.53 -14.18
C ALA A 10 39.61 -43.36 -15.49
N SER A 11 40.75 -43.39 -16.16
CA SER A 11 40.97 -44.10 -17.44
C SER A 11 40.53 -45.56 -17.43
N GLY A 12 40.77 -46.30 -16.34
CA GLY A 12 40.33 -47.69 -16.22
C GLY A 12 38.81 -47.83 -16.16
N LEU A 13 38.12 -46.90 -15.48
CA LEU A 13 36.66 -46.86 -15.42
C LEU A 13 36.04 -46.45 -16.77
N LEU A 14 36.71 -45.53 -17.48
CA LEU A 14 36.29 -45.12 -18.82
C LEU A 14 36.45 -46.23 -19.85
N ALA A 15 37.52 -47.05 -19.75
CA ALA A 15 37.69 -48.24 -20.59
C ALA A 15 36.58 -49.28 -20.33
N MET A 16 36.16 -49.46 -19.07
CA MET A 16 35.06 -50.37 -18.73
C MET A 16 33.71 -49.94 -19.31
N LEU A 17 33.49 -48.65 -19.61
CA LEU A 17 32.28 -48.18 -20.29
C LEU A 17 32.21 -48.62 -21.77
N GLN A 18 33.36 -48.93 -22.39
CA GLN A 18 33.44 -49.37 -23.79
C GLN A 18 33.19 -50.88 -23.96
N GLU A 19 33.21 -51.65 -22.87
CA GLU A 19 32.94 -53.09 -22.88
C GLU A 19 31.44 -53.37 -23.12
N PRO A 20 31.08 -54.46 -23.82
CA PRO A 20 29.69 -54.75 -24.16
C PRO A 20 28.84 -55.23 -22.98
N ALA A 21 29.46 -55.62 -21.85
CA ALA A 21 28.74 -56.18 -20.72
C ALA A 21 28.02 -55.09 -19.88
N PRO A 22 26.68 -55.19 -19.66
CA PRO A 22 25.91 -54.17 -18.96
C PRO A 22 26.28 -54.04 -17.47
N GLU A 23 26.69 -55.13 -16.82
CA GLU A 23 27.15 -55.13 -15.42
C GLU A 23 28.44 -54.32 -15.23
N LEU A 24 29.35 -54.37 -16.20
CA LEU A 24 30.58 -53.58 -16.18
C LEU A 24 30.30 -52.09 -16.37
N LYS A 25 29.35 -51.75 -17.26
CA LYS A 25 28.89 -50.37 -17.44
C LYS A 25 28.26 -49.81 -16.17
N LEU A 26 27.45 -50.59 -15.46
CA LEU A 26 26.85 -50.18 -14.18
C LEU A 26 27.92 -49.91 -13.13
N HIS A 27 28.84 -50.88 -12.91
CA HIS A 27 29.92 -50.70 -11.94
C HIS A 27 30.82 -49.50 -12.28
N ALA A 28 31.08 -49.28 -13.58
CA ALA A 28 31.83 -48.13 -14.06
C ALA A 28 31.08 -46.82 -13.75
N LEU A 29 29.78 -46.72 -14.03
CA LEU A 29 28.97 -45.53 -13.76
C LEU A 29 28.88 -45.21 -12.26
N ASP A 30 28.68 -46.21 -11.41
CA ASP A 30 28.60 -46.02 -9.95
C ASP A 30 29.93 -45.56 -9.37
N SER A 31 31.02 -46.20 -9.80
CA SER A 31 32.38 -45.79 -9.44
C SER A 31 32.69 -44.38 -9.92
N LEU A 32 32.32 -44.05 -11.17
CA LEU A 32 32.51 -42.71 -11.74
C LEU A 32 31.74 -41.66 -10.95
N ASN A 33 30.48 -41.90 -10.59
CA ASN A 33 29.66 -41.00 -9.79
C ASN A 33 30.33 -40.60 -8.46
N SER A 34 31.03 -41.54 -7.82
CA SER A 34 31.76 -41.29 -6.57
C SER A 34 33.03 -40.45 -6.76
N VAL A 35 33.70 -40.55 -7.92
CA VAL A 35 35.00 -39.91 -8.17
C VAL A 35 34.95 -38.70 -9.11
N VAL A 36 33.76 -38.28 -9.58
CA VAL A 36 33.61 -37.13 -10.51
C VAL A 36 34.31 -35.88 -9.98
N HIS A 37 34.16 -35.60 -8.69
CA HIS A 37 34.75 -34.42 -8.05
C HIS A 37 36.30 -34.34 -8.16
N LEU A 38 36.97 -35.47 -8.32
CA LEU A 38 38.44 -35.55 -8.45
C LEU A 38 38.89 -35.61 -9.91
N PHE A 39 38.16 -36.36 -10.75
CA PHE A 39 38.59 -36.71 -12.11
C PHE A 39 37.71 -36.13 -13.21
N TRP A 40 36.89 -35.11 -12.93
CA TRP A 40 36.09 -34.43 -13.95
C TRP A 40 36.86 -34.00 -15.22
N PRO A 41 38.16 -33.61 -15.19
CA PRO A 41 38.89 -33.27 -16.42
C PRO A 41 39.16 -34.47 -17.32
N GLU A 42 39.32 -35.67 -16.75
CA GLU A 42 39.49 -36.90 -17.53
C GLU A 42 38.14 -37.38 -18.06
N ILE A 43 37.11 -37.34 -17.21
CA ILE A 43 35.76 -37.80 -17.56
C ILE A 43 35.13 -36.91 -18.64
N SER A 44 35.40 -35.60 -18.63
CA SER A 44 34.87 -34.64 -19.62
C SER A 44 35.20 -35.03 -21.07
N THR A 45 36.37 -35.64 -21.31
CA THR A 45 36.78 -36.10 -22.65
C THR A 45 35.92 -37.25 -23.18
N SER A 46 35.26 -37.98 -22.29
CA SER A 46 34.45 -39.16 -22.59
C SER A 46 32.94 -38.91 -22.39
N VAL A 47 32.52 -37.66 -22.18
CA VAL A 47 31.10 -37.28 -22.07
C VAL A 47 30.26 -37.81 -23.24
N PRO A 48 30.69 -37.74 -24.52
CA PRO A 48 29.89 -38.26 -25.64
C PRO A 48 29.58 -39.75 -25.52
N THR A 49 30.47 -40.53 -24.91
CA THR A 49 30.24 -41.96 -24.66
C THR A 49 29.18 -42.15 -23.57
N ILE A 50 29.20 -41.35 -22.52
CA ILE A 50 28.20 -41.43 -21.43
C ILE A 50 26.85 -40.89 -21.90
N GLU A 51 26.81 -39.86 -22.74
CA GLU A 51 25.60 -39.37 -23.41
C GLU A 51 24.97 -40.46 -24.28
N SER A 52 25.78 -41.20 -25.05
CA SER A 52 25.26 -42.33 -25.85
C SER A 52 24.60 -43.43 -25.00
N LEU A 53 25.05 -43.61 -23.75
CA LEU A 53 24.45 -44.56 -22.81
C LEU A 53 23.17 -44.01 -22.17
N TYR A 54 23.00 -42.69 -22.12
CA TYR A 54 21.77 -42.05 -21.66
C TYR A 54 20.68 -42.08 -22.74
N GLU A 55 21.06 -41.89 -24.01
CA GLU A 55 20.17 -41.94 -25.17
C GLU A 55 19.70 -43.38 -25.50
N ASP A 56 20.37 -44.40 -24.98
CA ASP A 56 19.99 -45.81 -25.15
C ASP A 56 18.80 -46.17 -24.26
N GLU A 57 17.61 -46.29 -24.85
CA GLU A 57 16.38 -46.64 -24.15
C GLU A 57 16.37 -48.09 -23.61
N GLU A 58 17.19 -48.98 -24.16
CA GLU A 58 17.29 -50.37 -23.69
C GLU A 58 18.18 -50.50 -22.44
N PHE A 59 18.94 -49.46 -22.10
CA PHE A 59 19.83 -49.48 -20.94
C PHE A 59 19.08 -49.12 -19.65
N GLU A 60 18.90 -50.12 -18.78
CA GLU A 60 18.14 -50.00 -17.54
C GLU A 60 18.63 -48.85 -16.62
N GLN A 61 19.93 -48.51 -16.67
CA GLN A 61 20.54 -47.52 -15.77
C GLN A 61 20.87 -46.18 -16.43
N ARG A 62 20.11 -45.78 -17.44
CA ARG A 62 20.20 -44.47 -18.10
C ARG A 62 20.16 -43.28 -17.12
N GLN A 63 19.42 -43.41 -16.02
CA GLN A 63 19.31 -42.36 -15.01
C GLN A 63 20.65 -42.08 -14.30
N LEU A 64 21.46 -43.13 -14.09
CA LEU A 64 22.77 -43.00 -13.46
C LEU A 64 23.78 -42.36 -14.43
N ALA A 65 23.70 -42.70 -15.72
CA ALA A 65 24.47 -42.04 -16.77
C ALA A 65 24.16 -40.54 -16.82
N ALA A 66 22.87 -40.18 -16.79
CA ALA A 66 22.43 -38.78 -16.74
C ALA A 66 22.99 -38.02 -15.53
N LEU A 67 23.00 -38.65 -14.35
CA LEU A 67 23.54 -38.04 -13.13
C LEU A 67 25.05 -37.77 -13.22
N VAL A 68 25.82 -38.72 -13.77
CA VAL A 68 27.26 -38.56 -13.98
C VAL A 68 27.55 -37.43 -14.96
N VAL A 69 26.84 -37.40 -16.09
CA VAL A 69 26.95 -36.33 -17.10
C VAL A 69 26.61 -34.97 -16.50
N SER A 70 25.52 -34.88 -15.74
CA SER A 70 25.12 -33.65 -15.08
C SER A 70 26.20 -33.11 -14.12
N LYS A 71 26.81 -33.97 -13.31
CA LYS A 71 27.93 -33.59 -12.43
C LYS A 71 29.16 -33.11 -13.20
N VAL A 72 29.45 -33.71 -14.36
CA VAL A 72 30.57 -33.27 -15.20
C VAL A 72 30.30 -31.87 -15.78
N PHE A 73 29.10 -31.62 -16.31
CA PHE A 73 28.71 -30.30 -16.80
C PHE A 73 28.69 -29.23 -15.71
N TYR A 74 28.35 -29.60 -14.47
CA TYR A 74 28.48 -28.71 -13.32
C TYR A 74 29.93 -28.23 -13.11
N TYR A 75 30.91 -29.15 -13.15
CA TYR A 75 32.32 -28.77 -13.02
C TYR A 75 32.88 -28.03 -14.25
N LEU A 76 32.30 -28.24 -15.44
CA LEU A 76 32.61 -27.46 -16.64
C LEU A 76 32.05 -26.03 -16.60
N GLY A 77 31.09 -25.76 -15.70
CA GLY A 77 30.41 -24.47 -15.55
C GLY A 77 29.18 -24.29 -16.44
N GLU A 78 28.76 -25.33 -17.17
CA GLU A 78 27.60 -25.33 -18.06
C GLU A 78 26.34 -25.77 -17.31
N LEU A 79 25.76 -24.85 -16.53
CA LEU A 79 24.64 -25.16 -15.63
C LEU A 79 23.32 -25.50 -16.34
N ASN A 80 23.09 -24.99 -17.57
CA ASN A 80 21.87 -25.28 -18.32
C ASN A 80 21.83 -26.77 -18.74
N ASP A 81 22.95 -27.26 -19.30
CA ASP A 81 23.08 -28.66 -19.70
C ASP A 81 23.16 -29.58 -18.48
N SER A 82 23.85 -29.14 -17.43
CA SER A 82 23.82 -29.85 -16.15
C SER A 82 22.38 -30.02 -15.63
N LEU A 83 21.54 -28.98 -15.69
CA LEU A 83 20.14 -29.07 -15.27
C LEU A 83 19.32 -30.03 -16.16
N SER A 84 19.49 -30.00 -17.48
CA SER A 84 18.73 -30.87 -18.39
C SER A 84 19.00 -32.36 -18.14
N TYR A 85 20.26 -32.72 -17.90
CA TYR A 85 20.66 -34.07 -17.53
C TYR A 85 20.26 -34.44 -16.09
N ALA A 86 20.27 -33.49 -15.15
CA ALA A 86 19.75 -33.72 -13.79
C ALA A 86 18.25 -34.04 -13.80
N LEU A 87 17.47 -33.35 -14.63
CA LEU A 87 16.06 -33.66 -14.88
C LEU A 87 15.89 -35.06 -15.48
N GLY A 88 16.81 -35.49 -16.34
CA GLY A 88 16.88 -36.85 -16.90
C GLY A 88 17.18 -37.95 -15.87
N ALA A 89 17.93 -37.64 -14.81
CA ALA A 89 18.25 -38.58 -13.73
C ALA A 89 17.05 -38.93 -12.84
N GLY A 90 15.98 -38.13 -12.87
CA GLY A 90 14.71 -38.42 -12.19
C GLY A 90 14.88 -38.63 -10.69
N SER A 91 14.57 -39.85 -10.21
CA SER A 91 14.63 -40.21 -8.78
C SER A 91 16.05 -40.27 -8.21
N LEU A 92 17.08 -40.41 -9.04
CA LEU A 92 18.47 -40.44 -8.57
C LEU A 92 19.02 -39.05 -8.21
N PHE A 93 18.37 -37.98 -8.68
CA PHE A 93 18.66 -36.64 -8.23
C PHE A 93 17.90 -36.36 -6.93
N ASP A 94 18.62 -36.34 -5.81
CA ASP A 94 18.05 -36.07 -4.51
C ASP A 94 18.08 -34.57 -4.19
N VAL A 95 16.90 -34.00 -3.97
CA VAL A 95 16.70 -32.61 -3.51
C VAL A 95 17.11 -32.45 -2.03
N SER A 96 17.32 -33.58 -1.34
CA SER A 96 17.71 -33.61 0.06
C SER A 96 19.22 -33.50 0.29
N ASP A 97 20.01 -33.67 -0.77
CA ASP A 97 21.46 -33.64 -0.69
C ASP A 97 21.96 -32.21 -0.38
N ASP A 98 22.81 -32.07 0.63
CA ASP A 98 23.42 -30.81 1.06
C ASP A 98 24.74 -30.53 0.31
N SER A 99 24.92 -31.13 -0.88
CA SER A 99 26.10 -30.91 -1.71
C SER A 99 26.04 -29.57 -2.45
N ASP A 100 27.20 -28.95 -2.68
CA ASP A 100 27.30 -27.70 -3.47
C ASP A 100 26.68 -27.87 -4.87
N TYR A 101 26.82 -29.08 -5.44
CA TYR A 101 26.20 -29.47 -6.70
C TYR A 101 24.67 -29.42 -6.64
N ALA A 102 24.06 -30.04 -5.63
CA ALA A 102 22.61 -30.03 -5.46
C ALA A 102 22.09 -28.61 -5.23
N HIS A 103 22.73 -27.82 -4.36
CA HIS A 103 22.35 -26.43 -4.12
C HIS A 103 22.42 -25.56 -5.38
N ALA A 104 23.51 -25.66 -6.16
CA ALA A 104 23.67 -24.88 -7.39
C ALA A 104 22.62 -25.24 -8.44
N LEU A 105 22.34 -26.54 -8.63
CA LEU A 105 21.32 -26.98 -9.58
C LEU A 105 19.90 -26.66 -9.14
N LEU A 106 19.58 -26.77 -7.86
CA LEU A 106 18.27 -26.39 -7.33
C LEU A 106 18.02 -24.89 -7.48
N ALA A 107 19.02 -24.05 -7.18
CA ALA A 107 18.93 -22.60 -7.41
C ALA A 107 18.70 -22.29 -8.90
N LYS A 108 19.47 -22.94 -9.78
CA LYS A 108 19.31 -22.80 -11.23
C LYS A 108 17.95 -23.28 -11.73
N ALA A 109 17.43 -24.39 -11.20
CA ALA A 109 16.12 -24.92 -11.52
C ALA A 109 14.99 -23.95 -11.13
N LEU A 110 15.08 -23.35 -9.94
CA LEU A 110 14.14 -22.33 -9.49
C LEU A 110 14.16 -21.09 -10.39
N ASP A 111 15.36 -20.57 -10.70
CA ASP A 111 15.52 -19.40 -11.57
C ASP A 111 14.92 -19.65 -12.96
N GLU A 112 15.17 -20.84 -13.53
CA GLU A 112 14.64 -21.23 -14.84
C GLU A 112 13.11 -21.34 -14.81
N TYR A 113 12.56 -22.01 -13.79
CA TYR A 113 11.12 -22.15 -13.60
C TYR A 113 10.42 -20.80 -13.41
N ALA A 114 10.96 -19.95 -12.54
CA ALA A 114 10.45 -18.60 -12.27
C ALA A 114 10.50 -17.70 -13.52
N SER A 115 11.56 -17.82 -14.32
CA SER A 115 11.70 -17.12 -15.61
C SER A 115 10.64 -17.56 -16.61
N ILE A 116 10.41 -18.87 -16.76
CA ILE A 116 9.37 -19.42 -17.64
C ILE A 116 7.98 -18.95 -17.20
N LYS A 117 7.63 -19.08 -15.92
CA LYS A 117 6.33 -18.59 -15.39
C LYS A 117 6.13 -17.09 -15.59
N THR A 118 7.20 -16.31 -15.42
CA THR A 118 7.15 -14.86 -15.66
C THR A 118 6.95 -14.50 -17.14
N ARG A 119 7.56 -15.26 -18.06
CA ARG A 119 7.37 -15.10 -19.51
C ARG A 119 5.97 -15.53 -19.95
N ALA A 120 5.50 -16.70 -19.51
CA ALA A 120 4.16 -17.21 -19.81
C ALA A 120 3.06 -16.21 -19.41
N SER A 121 3.21 -15.55 -18.25
CA SER A 121 2.29 -14.50 -17.80
C SER A 121 2.28 -13.25 -18.70
N LYS A 122 3.40 -12.91 -19.36
CA LYS A 122 3.47 -11.78 -20.30
C LYS A 122 2.94 -12.13 -21.70
N ALA A 123 3.07 -13.39 -22.11
CA ALA A 123 2.71 -13.84 -23.45
C ALA A 123 1.20 -14.16 -23.60
N ALA A 124 0.45 -14.29 -22.50
CA ALA A 124 -1.02 -14.44 -22.40
C ALA A 124 -1.68 -15.54 -23.27
N LYS A 125 -0.96 -16.27 -24.14
CA LYS A 125 -1.52 -17.22 -25.11
C LYS A 125 -0.64 -18.40 -25.50
N GLU A 126 0.61 -18.46 -25.07
CA GLU A 126 1.42 -19.67 -25.19
C GLU A 126 1.70 -20.17 -23.78
N GLU A 127 1.01 -21.24 -23.38
CA GLU A 127 1.54 -22.14 -22.36
C GLU A 127 2.85 -22.67 -22.93
N GLU A 128 3.97 -21.98 -22.69
CA GLU A 128 5.29 -22.60 -22.84
C GLU A 128 5.22 -23.89 -22.01
N ASN A 129 5.24 -25.04 -22.68
CA ASN A 129 5.17 -26.35 -22.04
C ASN A 129 6.29 -26.43 -21.01
N ILE A 130 5.94 -26.27 -19.75
CA ILE A 130 6.87 -26.44 -18.63
C ILE A 130 7.19 -27.93 -18.59
N ASP A 131 8.49 -28.26 -18.57
CA ASP A 131 8.89 -29.65 -18.38
C ASP A 131 8.30 -30.15 -17.05
N PRO A 132 7.47 -31.20 -17.05
CA PRO A 132 6.84 -31.72 -15.83
C PRO A 132 7.88 -32.17 -14.80
N ARG A 133 9.09 -32.54 -15.25
CA ARG A 133 10.20 -32.91 -14.36
C ARG A 133 10.72 -31.71 -13.59
N LEU A 134 10.80 -30.54 -14.24
CA LEU A 134 11.25 -29.30 -13.61
C LEU A 134 10.22 -28.85 -12.57
N GLU A 135 8.93 -28.92 -12.91
CA GLU A 135 7.85 -28.64 -11.98
C GLU A 135 7.87 -29.58 -10.77
N ALA A 136 8.09 -30.89 -10.99
CA ALA A 136 8.19 -31.86 -9.91
C ALA A 136 9.38 -31.61 -8.97
N ILE A 137 10.54 -31.16 -9.48
CA ILE A 137 11.68 -30.79 -8.62
C ILE A 137 11.34 -29.58 -7.75
N VAL A 138 10.75 -28.52 -8.34
CA VAL A 138 10.36 -27.31 -7.61
C VAL A 138 9.30 -27.63 -6.55
N GLU A 139 8.32 -28.49 -6.87
CA GLU A 139 7.31 -28.94 -5.93
C GLU A 139 7.91 -29.73 -4.76
N ARG A 140 8.79 -30.70 -5.04
CA ARG A 140 9.52 -31.44 -4.00
C ARG A 140 10.35 -30.51 -3.11
N MET A 141 10.96 -29.48 -3.69
CA MET A 141 11.76 -28.50 -2.95
C MET A 141 10.88 -27.64 -2.03
N LEU A 142 9.75 -27.14 -2.52
CA LEU A 142 8.78 -26.39 -1.72
C LEU A 142 8.21 -27.25 -0.57
N GLU A 143 7.84 -28.49 -0.86
CA GLU A 143 7.32 -29.43 0.14
C GLU A 143 8.36 -29.75 1.20
N LYS A 144 9.62 -29.97 0.81
CA LYS A 144 10.74 -30.13 1.76
C LYS A 144 10.87 -28.92 2.67
N CYS A 145 10.87 -27.71 2.12
CA CYS A 145 10.98 -26.48 2.93
C CYS A 145 9.81 -26.33 3.92
N ILE A 146 8.60 -26.74 3.54
CA ILE A 146 7.43 -26.74 4.42
C ILE A 146 7.58 -27.81 5.52
N LEU A 147 8.02 -29.02 5.17
CA LEU A 147 8.24 -30.12 6.14
C LEU A 147 9.36 -29.81 7.14
N ASP A 148 10.42 -29.13 6.69
CA ASP A 148 11.54 -28.70 7.52
C ASP A 148 11.18 -27.50 8.44
N GLY A 149 9.96 -26.97 8.35
CA GLY A 149 9.51 -25.80 9.11
C GLY A 149 10.14 -24.48 8.65
N LYS A 150 10.82 -24.46 7.50
CA LYS A 150 11.45 -23.25 6.91
C LYS A 150 10.43 -22.45 6.10
N TYR A 151 9.33 -22.06 6.74
CA TYR A 151 8.19 -21.40 6.08
C TYR A 151 8.56 -20.11 5.34
N GLN A 152 9.46 -19.28 5.90
CA GLN A 152 9.88 -18.02 5.23
C GLN A 152 10.54 -18.27 3.87
N GLN A 153 11.40 -19.28 3.79
CA GLN A 153 12.03 -19.67 2.53
C GLN A 153 11.00 -20.24 1.54
N ALA A 154 10.09 -21.09 2.02
CA ALA A 154 9.00 -21.63 1.20
C ALA A 154 8.11 -20.51 0.62
N MET A 155 7.77 -19.50 1.42
CA MET A 155 7.00 -18.33 0.98
C MET A 155 7.74 -17.51 -0.07
N GLY A 156 9.05 -17.28 0.13
CA GLY A 156 9.92 -16.62 -0.86
C GLY A 156 9.91 -17.34 -2.20
N MET A 157 10.22 -18.64 -2.19
CA MET A 157 10.23 -19.48 -3.38
C MET A 157 8.86 -19.54 -4.07
N ALA A 158 7.77 -19.67 -3.30
CA ALA A 158 6.41 -19.71 -3.85
C ALA A 158 6.06 -18.42 -4.57
N VAL A 159 6.46 -17.26 -4.03
CA VAL A 159 6.26 -15.95 -4.65
C VAL A 159 7.10 -15.80 -5.93
N GLU A 160 8.37 -16.24 -5.92
CA GLU A 160 9.24 -16.22 -7.11
C GLU A 160 8.71 -17.12 -8.23
N CYS A 161 8.28 -18.33 -7.87
CA CYS A 161 7.74 -19.34 -8.78
C CYS A 161 6.30 -19.05 -9.23
N ARG A 162 5.66 -17.99 -8.71
CA ARG A 162 4.25 -17.65 -8.97
C ARG A 162 3.25 -18.76 -8.64
N ARG A 163 3.52 -19.51 -7.58
CA ARG A 163 2.67 -20.61 -7.07
C ARG A 163 1.91 -20.14 -5.83
N LEU A 164 0.76 -19.51 -6.04
CA LEU A 164 -0.08 -18.97 -4.95
C LEU A 164 -0.72 -20.08 -4.10
N ASP A 165 -0.93 -21.26 -4.68
CA ASP A 165 -1.41 -22.47 -4.01
C ASP A 165 -0.43 -22.93 -2.91
N LYS A 166 0.86 -23.02 -3.23
CA LYS A 166 1.90 -23.41 -2.27
C LYS A 166 2.19 -22.29 -1.26
N LEU A 167 1.99 -21.03 -1.66
CA LEU A 167 2.06 -19.89 -0.74
C LEU A 167 0.96 -19.98 0.33
N GLU A 168 -0.28 -20.25 -0.07
CA GLU A 168 -1.40 -20.45 0.85
C GLU A 168 -1.15 -21.63 1.79
N GLU A 169 -0.70 -22.77 1.25
CA GLU A 169 -0.34 -23.95 2.04
C GLU A 169 0.76 -23.64 3.08
N ALA A 170 1.81 -22.92 2.68
CA ALA A 170 2.91 -22.56 3.57
C ALA A 170 2.47 -21.62 4.71
N ILE A 171 1.55 -20.69 4.43
CA ILE A 171 1.01 -19.77 5.45
C ILE A 171 0.13 -20.54 6.44
N VAL A 172 -0.77 -21.39 5.95
CA VAL A 172 -1.74 -22.11 6.80
C VAL A 172 -1.06 -23.14 7.70
N ARG A 173 0.01 -23.78 7.23
CA ARG A 173 0.78 -24.75 8.04
C ARG A 173 1.70 -24.08 9.06
N CYS A 174 1.95 -22.78 8.97
CA CYS A 174 2.82 -22.07 9.89
C CYS A 174 2.17 -21.90 11.27
N ASP A 175 2.93 -22.14 12.35
CA ASP A 175 2.45 -21.95 13.72
C ASP A 175 2.07 -20.47 14.02
N ASN A 176 2.75 -19.52 13.38
CA ASN A 176 2.51 -18.09 13.54
C ASN A 176 1.96 -17.48 12.24
N ILE A 177 0.67 -17.67 12.01
CA ILE A 177 -0.04 -17.19 10.81
C ILE A 177 0.06 -15.67 10.66
N HIS A 178 -0.12 -14.89 11.74
CA HIS A 178 -0.04 -13.42 11.68
C HIS A 178 1.37 -12.94 11.27
N GLY A 179 2.42 -13.55 11.82
CA GLY A 179 3.80 -13.24 11.42
C GLY A 179 4.09 -13.62 9.97
N ALA A 180 3.58 -14.77 9.51
CA ALA A 180 3.70 -15.20 8.13
C ALA A 180 3.00 -14.24 7.15
N LEU A 181 1.77 -13.82 7.46
CA LEU A 181 1.01 -12.88 6.63
C LEU A 181 1.70 -11.50 6.57
N SER A 182 2.19 -10.97 7.69
CA SER A 182 2.96 -9.72 7.71
C SER A 182 4.24 -9.81 6.87
N TYR A 183 4.95 -10.94 6.97
CA TYR A 183 6.11 -11.22 6.13
C TYR A 183 5.75 -11.26 4.64
N CYS A 184 4.66 -11.93 4.26
CA CYS A 184 4.19 -11.99 2.87
C CYS A 184 3.80 -10.62 2.32
N ILE A 185 3.17 -9.75 3.12
CA ILE A 185 2.86 -8.37 2.73
C ILE A 185 4.16 -7.62 2.41
N ASN A 186 5.16 -7.68 3.29
CA ASN A 186 6.46 -7.06 3.07
C ASN A 186 7.18 -7.62 1.83
N LEU A 187 7.17 -8.94 1.66
CA LEU A 187 7.70 -9.63 0.49
C LEU A 187 7.04 -9.12 -0.81
N SER A 188 5.71 -8.97 -0.80
CA SER A 188 4.95 -8.48 -1.95
C SER A 188 5.28 -7.01 -2.31
N HIS A 189 5.56 -6.17 -1.32
CA HIS A 189 5.88 -4.76 -1.56
C HIS A 189 7.34 -4.57 -2.00
N GLN A 190 8.28 -5.32 -1.43
CA GLN A 190 9.71 -5.13 -1.68
C GLN A 190 10.21 -5.87 -2.92
N TYR A 191 9.74 -7.09 -3.17
CA TYR A 191 10.34 -7.97 -4.17
C TYR A 191 9.46 -8.20 -5.41
N VAL A 192 8.14 -8.05 -5.31
CA VAL A 192 7.24 -8.23 -6.46
C VAL A 192 7.16 -6.95 -7.29
N ASN A 193 7.84 -6.95 -8.44
CA ASN A 193 7.88 -5.78 -9.34
C ASN A 193 6.61 -5.59 -10.17
N HIS A 194 5.95 -6.68 -10.58
CA HIS A 194 4.76 -6.63 -11.43
C HIS A 194 3.51 -6.30 -10.60
N ARG A 195 2.84 -5.19 -10.94
CA ARG A 195 1.65 -4.69 -10.22
C ARG A 195 0.50 -5.70 -10.20
N GLU A 196 0.19 -6.32 -11.33
CA GLU A 196 -0.92 -7.30 -11.44
C GLU A 196 -0.66 -8.50 -10.53
N TYR A 197 0.54 -9.07 -10.61
CA TYR A 197 0.92 -10.20 -9.76
C TYR A 197 0.97 -9.81 -8.27
N ARG A 198 1.42 -8.59 -7.93
CA ARG A 198 1.34 -8.08 -6.55
C ARG A 198 -0.10 -8.05 -6.05
N PHE A 199 -1.05 -7.68 -6.90
CA PHE A 199 -2.48 -7.69 -6.54
C PHE A 199 -3.02 -9.12 -6.35
N GLU A 200 -2.58 -10.08 -7.15
CA GLU A 200 -2.93 -11.49 -6.95
C GLU A 200 -2.42 -12.04 -5.60
N VAL A 201 -1.17 -11.73 -5.25
CA VAL A 201 -0.59 -12.09 -3.94
C VAL A 201 -1.37 -11.44 -2.80
N LEU A 202 -1.65 -10.13 -2.87
CA LEU A 202 -2.43 -9.42 -1.84
C LEU A 202 -3.86 -9.98 -1.72
N ARG A 203 -4.50 -10.36 -2.84
CA ARG A 203 -5.82 -11.02 -2.81
C ARG A 203 -5.77 -12.39 -2.15
N CYS A 204 -4.72 -13.17 -2.39
CA CYS A 204 -4.50 -14.44 -1.68
C CYS A 204 -4.38 -14.21 -0.16
N ILE A 205 -3.55 -13.24 0.26
CA ILE A 205 -3.37 -12.84 1.66
C ILE A 205 -4.71 -12.42 2.30
N VAL A 206 -5.51 -11.58 1.62
CA VAL A 206 -6.83 -11.15 2.13
C VAL A 206 -7.78 -12.33 2.31
N LYS A 207 -7.81 -13.28 1.37
CA LYS A 207 -8.63 -14.50 1.50
C LYS A 207 -8.23 -15.31 2.74
N ILE A 208 -6.94 -15.48 2.98
CA ILE A 208 -6.44 -16.20 4.16
C ILE A 208 -6.82 -15.46 5.44
N TYR A 209 -6.66 -14.14 5.49
CA TYR A 209 -7.11 -13.37 6.66
C TYR A 209 -8.60 -13.54 6.95
N GLN A 210 -9.46 -13.65 5.93
CA GLN A 210 -10.90 -13.82 6.07
C GLN A 210 -11.31 -15.22 6.56
N THR A 211 -10.48 -16.24 6.37
CA THR A 211 -10.77 -17.61 6.87
C THR A 211 -10.37 -17.79 8.34
N LEU A 212 -9.63 -16.85 8.92
CA LEU A 212 -9.21 -16.91 10.32
C LEU A 212 -10.38 -16.64 11.28
N PRO A 213 -10.38 -17.27 12.47
CA PRO A 213 -11.43 -17.07 13.47
C PRO A 213 -11.48 -15.64 14.01
N ASN A 214 -10.32 -14.98 14.12
CA ASN A 214 -10.18 -13.58 14.52
C ASN A 214 -9.44 -12.81 13.41
N PRO A 215 -10.15 -12.27 12.42
CA PRO A 215 -9.54 -11.54 11.32
C PRO A 215 -8.91 -10.23 11.79
N ASP A 216 -7.68 -9.96 11.35
CA ASP A 216 -7.03 -8.66 11.54
C ASP A 216 -7.56 -7.65 10.51
N TYR A 217 -8.64 -6.96 10.87
CA TYR A 217 -9.30 -5.99 10.01
C TYR A 217 -8.39 -4.82 9.58
N GLN A 218 -7.40 -4.46 10.39
CA GLN A 218 -6.44 -3.41 10.06
C GLN A 218 -5.59 -3.83 8.86
N SER A 219 -4.96 -5.00 8.94
CA SER A 219 -4.14 -5.56 7.86
C SER A 219 -4.97 -5.81 6.59
N ILE A 220 -6.20 -6.33 6.73
CA ILE A 220 -7.11 -6.56 5.60
C ILE A 220 -7.42 -5.23 4.89
N CYS A 221 -7.80 -4.19 5.63
CA CYS A 221 -8.16 -2.90 5.04
C CYS A 221 -6.97 -2.20 4.37
N GLN A 222 -5.76 -2.34 4.93
CA GLN A 222 -4.54 -1.86 4.28
C GLN A 222 -4.27 -2.60 2.95
N CYS A 223 -4.40 -3.94 2.93
CA CYS A 223 -4.28 -4.70 1.69
C CYS A 223 -5.34 -4.28 0.65
N LEU A 224 -6.60 -4.13 1.06
CA LEU A 224 -7.70 -3.69 0.19
C LEU A 224 -7.50 -2.26 -0.35
N MET A 225 -6.89 -1.38 0.45
CA MET A 225 -6.51 -0.04 0.00
C MET A 225 -5.46 -0.12 -1.12
N PHE A 226 -4.45 -0.97 -1.00
CA PHE A 226 -3.47 -1.18 -2.08
C PHE A 226 -4.09 -1.83 -3.33
N LEU A 227 -5.06 -2.72 -3.15
CA LEU A 227 -5.86 -3.31 -4.24
C LEU A 227 -6.80 -2.31 -4.91
N GLY A 228 -7.12 -1.20 -4.24
CA GLY A 228 -8.06 -0.20 -4.74
C GLY A 228 -9.51 -0.69 -4.71
N GLU A 229 -9.89 -1.45 -3.67
CA GLU A 229 -11.24 -2.01 -3.50
C GLU A 229 -12.02 -1.32 -2.35
N PRO A 230 -12.54 -0.09 -2.55
CA PRO A 230 -13.22 0.65 -1.48
C PRO A 230 -14.58 0.10 -1.08
N GLU A 231 -15.18 -0.80 -1.89
CA GLU A 231 -16.47 -1.46 -1.59
C GLU A 231 -16.34 -2.39 -0.40
N THR A 232 -15.35 -3.28 -0.47
CA THR A 232 -15.05 -4.27 0.55
C THR A 232 -14.63 -3.61 1.86
N VAL A 233 -13.87 -2.52 1.82
CA VAL A 233 -13.52 -1.76 3.04
C VAL A 233 -14.76 -1.13 3.66
N ALA A 234 -15.65 -0.52 2.86
CA ALA A 234 -16.87 0.07 3.37
C ALA A 234 -17.79 -0.99 4.03
N SER A 235 -17.95 -2.17 3.42
CA SER A 235 -18.77 -3.24 4.00
C SER A 235 -18.17 -3.82 5.28
N ILE A 236 -16.85 -3.97 5.36
CA ILE A 236 -16.15 -4.38 6.58
C ILE A 236 -16.39 -3.36 7.70
N LEU A 237 -16.18 -2.07 7.42
CA LEU A 237 -16.38 -1.02 8.42
C LEU A 237 -17.85 -0.95 8.88
N ASP A 238 -18.82 -1.06 7.97
CA ASP A 238 -20.25 -1.08 8.32
C ASP A 238 -20.62 -2.28 9.20
N THR A 239 -20.04 -3.45 8.90
CA THR A 239 -20.22 -4.66 9.71
C THR A 239 -19.66 -4.47 11.13
N LEU A 240 -18.47 -3.87 11.25
CA LEU A 240 -17.84 -3.58 12.55
C LEU A 240 -18.62 -2.52 13.35
N LEU A 241 -19.19 -1.51 12.70
CA LEU A 241 -20.00 -0.48 13.36
C LEU A 241 -21.32 -1.04 13.91
N SER A 242 -21.92 -1.98 13.18
CA SER A 242 -23.12 -2.73 13.57
C SER A 242 -22.86 -3.72 14.72
N GLY A 243 -21.60 -4.03 15.01
CA GLY A 243 -21.18 -4.93 16.07
C GLY A 243 -21.22 -4.33 17.48
N ASN A 244 -20.41 -4.90 18.36
CA ASN A 244 -20.30 -4.48 19.74
C ASN A 244 -19.52 -3.13 19.85
N LYS A 245 -19.30 -2.64 21.09
CA LYS A 245 -18.55 -1.39 21.29
C LYS A 245 -17.08 -1.51 20.90
N ASP A 246 -16.46 -2.66 21.15
CA ASP A 246 -15.06 -2.93 20.84
C ASP A 246 -14.83 -3.03 19.32
N ASP A 247 -15.77 -3.65 18.59
CA ASP A 247 -15.78 -3.72 17.13
C ASP A 247 -15.87 -2.31 16.51
N ALA A 248 -16.71 -1.44 17.09
CA ALA A 248 -16.82 -0.05 16.67
C ALA A 248 -15.53 0.74 16.95
N LEU A 249 -14.82 0.47 18.06
CA LEU A 249 -13.51 1.07 18.34
C LEU A 249 -12.45 0.58 17.34
N LEU A 250 -12.48 -0.70 16.98
CA LEU A 250 -11.60 -1.26 15.96
C LEU A 250 -11.86 -0.64 14.58
N ALA A 251 -13.13 -0.37 14.23
CA ALA A 251 -13.50 0.35 13.02
C ALA A 251 -12.90 1.77 12.99
N TYR A 252 -12.94 2.49 14.12
CA TYR A 252 -12.32 3.81 14.21
C TYR A 252 -10.80 3.76 14.09
N GLN A 253 -10.15 2.81 14.76
CA GLN A 253 -8.70 2.63 14.66
C GLN A 253 -8.30 2.34 13.20
N THR A 254 -8.99 1.41 12.55
CA THR A 254 -8.78 1.08 11.13
C THR A 254 -8.99 2.31 10.25
N ALA A 255 -10.00 3.13 10.52
CA ALA A 255 -10.25 4.36 9.78
C ALA A 255 -9.13 5.40 9.96
N PHE A 256 -8.57 5.55 11.17
CA PHE A 256 -7.42 6.42 11.41
C PHE A 256 -6.19 5.94 10.62
N ASP A 257 -5.89 4.65 10.65
CA ASP A 257 -4.76 4.09 9.90
C ASP A 257 -4.91 4.27 8.38
N LEU A 258 -6.13 4.14 7.85
CA LEU A 258 -6.41 4.43 6.44
C LEU A 258 -6.19 5.91 6.11
N VAL A 259 -6.51 6.83 7.02
CA VAL A 259 -6.31 8.27 6.84
C VAL A 259 -4.83 8.64 6.83
N GLU A 260 -3.99 7.97 7.64
CA GLU A 260 -2.54 8.18 7.66
C GLU A 260 -1.86 7.89 6.31
N ASN A 261 -2.48 7.05 5.46
CA ASN A 261 -1.96 6.74 4.12
C ASN A 261 -2.21 7.85 3.08
N GLU A 262 -2.91 8.93 3.44
CA GLU A 262 -3.17 10.14 2.62
C GLU A 262 -3.79 9.91 1.22
N ASN A 263 -4.41 8.75 0.97
CA ASN A 263 -5.10 8.47 -0.31
C ASN A 263 -6.52 9.04 -0.32
N GLN A 264 -6.64 10.36 -0.51
CA GLN A 264 -7.91 11.08 -0.39
C GLN A 264 -9.01 10.53 -1.31
N ALA A 265 -8.68 10.17 -2.55
CA ALA A 265 -9.68 9.66 -3.50
C ALA A 265 -10.30 8.34 -3.03
N PHE A 266 -9.47 7.44 -2.48
CA PHE A 266 -9.94 6.19 -1.90
C PHE A 266 -10.81 6.43 -0.66
N LEU A 267 -10.35 7.25 0.28
CA LEU A 267 -11.06 7.57 1.53
C LEU A 267 -12.43 8.20 1.28
N LEU A 268 -12.52 9.14 0.33
CA LEU A 268 -13.79 9.75 -0.06
C LEU A 268 -14.75 8.72 -0.66
N ASN A 269 -14.26 7.77 -1.46
CA ASN A 269 -15.08 6.69 -2.01
C ASN A 269 -15.60 5.75 -0.92
N VAL A 270 -14.77 5.38 0.07
CA VAL A 270 -15.20 4.60 1.23
C VAL A 270 -16.27 5.36 2.02
N ARG A 271 -16.01 6.63 2.37
CA ARG A 271 -16.94 7.51 3.10
C ARG A 271 -18.30 7.62 2.42
N ASN A 272 -18.31 7.84 1.11
CA ASN A 272 -19.55 8.03 0.34
C ASN A 272 -20.36 6.71 0.24
N ARG A 273 -19.70 5.55 0.27
CA ARG A 273 -20.37 4.23 0.22
C ARG A 273 -20.93 3.81 1.57
N LEU A 274 -20.33 4.23 2.67
CA LEU A 274 -20.93 4.18 4.01
C LEU A 274 -22.19 5.05 4.15
N ALA A 275 -22.55 5.85 3.12
CA ALA A 275 -23.74 6.69 3.12
C ALA A 275 -24.95 6.09 2.40
N SER A 276 -24.81 4.95 1.70
CA SER A 276 -25.96 4.26 1.13
C SER A 276 -26.55 3.28 2.14
N PRO A 277 -27.68 3.58 2.81
CA PRO A 277 -28.61 2.52 3.09
C PRO A 277 -28.97 1.90 1.75
N THR A 278 -28.89 0.58 1.64
CA THR A 278 -29.36 -0.17 0.49
C THR A 278 -30.74 0.36 0.11
N PRO A 279 -30.96 0.91 -1.11
CA PRO A 279 -32.30 1.23 -1.53
C PRO A 279 -33.03 -0.10 -1.69
N VAL A 280 -33.83 -0.47 -0.70
CA VAL A 280 -34.83 -1.50 -0.85
C VAL A 280 -35.67 -1.10 -2.07
N PRO A 281 -35.78 -1.92 -3.11
CA PRO A 281 -36.54 -1.58 -4.29
C PRO A 281 -38.01 -1.45 -3.89
N SER A 282 -38.46 -0.21 -3.70
CA SER A 282 -39.86 0.11 -3.53
C SER A 282 -40.48 0.05 -4.91
N ASN A 283 -41.45 -0.85 -5.08
CA ASN A 283 -42.23 -1.00 -6.30
C ASN A 283 -42.78 0.36 -6.78
N PRO A 284 -42.92 0.53 -8.11
CA PRO A 284 -43.40 1.76 -8.71
C PRO A 284 -44.91 1.80 -8.59
N ASP A 285 -45.46 2.75 -7.84
CA ASP A 285 -46.78 3.32 -8.09
C ASP A 285 -46.99 4.48 -7.14
N SER A 286 -46.73 5.70 -7.62
CA SER A 286 -47.44 6.93 -7.29
C SER A 286 -46.79 8.08 -8.06
N GLU A 287 -47.36 8.41 -9.21
CA GLU A 287 -47.10 9.64 -9.94
C GLU A 287 -47.61 10.89 -9.18
N PRO A 288 -47.13 12.09 -9.55
CA PRO A 288 -47.03 13.25 -8.66
C PRO A 288 -48.22 14.21 -8.76
N ALA A 289 -48.56 14.85 -7.64
CA ALA A 289 -49.42 16.03 -7.64
C ALA A 289 -48.58 17.30 -7.43
N VAL A 290 -48.64 18.17 -8.43
CA VAL A 290 -48.00 19.48 -8.55
C VAL A 290 -48.91 20.56 -7.95
N GLN A 291 -48.35 21.55 -7.24
CA GLN A 291 -48.67 23.01 -7.27
C GLN A 291 -47.94 23.68 -6.09
N ASP A 292 -46.91 24.52 -6.32
CA ASP A 292 -47.00 25.98 -6.59
C ASP A 292 -47.97 26.70 -5.64
N ASP A 293 -47.49 27.60 -4.77
CA ASP A 293 -47.20 28.99 -5.16
C ASP A 293 -46.64 29.81 -3.97
N GLN A 294 -46.03 30.95 -4.34
CA GLN A 294 -45.29 31.95 -3.59
C GLN A 294 -46.15 32.80 -2.63
N THR A 295 -45.49 33.44 -1.65
CA THR A 295 -45.58 34.90 -1.28
C THR A 295 -44.94 35.11 0.12
N ALA A 296 -43.81 35.81 0.26
CA ALA A 296 -43.58 37.25 0.24
C ALA A 296 -44.04 38.02 1.51
N SER A 297 -43.02 38.52 2.21
CA SER A 297 -42.91 39.55 3.26
C SER A 297 -44.04 40.57 3.46
N THR A 298 -44.33 40.92 4.72
CA THR A 298 -44.64 42.29 5.16
C THR A 298 -44.12 42.58 6.58
N VAL A 299 -43.64 43.81 6.78
CA VAL A 299 -43.07 44.41 7.99
C VAL A 299 -44.15 45.28 8.65
N GLY A 300 -44.17 45.40 10.00
CA GLY A 300 -44.78 46.57 10.66
C GLY A 300 -45.23 46.46 12.13
N THR A 301 -44.30 46.76 13.05
CA THR A 301 -44.41 47.64 14.26
C THR A 301 -45.39 47.42 15.44
N GLY A 302 -44.81 47.46 16.66
CA GLY A 302 -45.36 47.92 17.96
C GLY A 302 -46.05 46.84 18.81
N THR A 303 -45.84 46.64 20.12
CA THR A 303 -45.41 47.50 21.23
C THR A 303 -45.10 46.59 22.45
N GLU A 304 -44.22 47.03 23.35
CA GLU A 304 -43.86 46.37 24.63
C GLU A 304 -45.02 46.30 25.65
N ALA A 305 -45.11 45.21 26.42
CA ALA A 305 -45.48 45.24 27.84
C ALA A 305 -45.23 43.87 28.52
N ALA A 306 -44.83 43.93 29.78
CA ALA A 306 -44.30 42.86 30.62
C ALA A 306 -45.36 41.99 31.34
N GLY A 307 -44.93 40.79 31.76
CA GLY A 307 -45.47 40.00 32.88
C GLY A 307 -46.73 39.18 32.57
N ASP A 308 -46.71 37.86 32.69
CA ASP A 308 -46.84 37.14 33.96
C ASP A 308 -46.78 35.62 33.73
N VAL A 309 -46.36 34.89 34.75
CA VAL A 309 -46.22 33.42 34.74
C VAL A 309 -47.57 32.79 35.07
N GLN A 310 -48.10 31.91 34.20
CA GLN A 310 -49.20 31.02 34.59
C GLN A 310 -49.08 29.63 33.98
N MET A 311 -48.92 28.66 34.90
CA MET A 311 -49.05 27.22 34.71
C MET A 311 -50.53 26.84 34.61
N ARG A 312 -50.90 26.03 33.61
CA ARG A 312 -51.98 25.01 33.59
C ARG A 312 -51.99 24.39 32.18
N ASP A 313 -51.70 23.11 31.99
CA ASP A 313 -52.34 21.85 32.40
C ASP A 313 -52.94 21.20 31.14
N ASP A 314 -52.31 20.09 30.75
CA ASP A 314 -52.81 18.95 29.99
C ASP A 314 -53.85 19.17 28.87
N THR A 315 -53.34 19.22 27.63
CA THR A 315 -54.00 18.56 26.49
C THR A 315 -52.95 17.92 25.60
N ALA A 316 -52.82 16.59 25.68
CA ALA A 316 -52.05 15.79 24.76
C ALA A 316 -52.65 15.84 23.34
N PRO A 317 -51.82 15.97 22.29
CA PRO A 317 -52.14 15.43 20.99
C PRO A 317 -51.36 14.13 20.80
N ASN A 318 -52.12 13.05 20.76
CA ASN A 318 -51.72 11.74 20.27
C ASN A 318 -51.10 11.91 18.86
N GLY A 319 -49.84 11.55 18.70
CA GLY A 319 -49.14 11.64 17.41
C GLY A 319 -47.88 10.79 17.42
N ASN A 320 -48.02 9.55 16.96
CA ASN A 320 -46.99 8.54 16.67
C ASN A 320 -45.53 9.01 16.83
N ALA A 321 -45.00 8.91 18.04
CA ALA A 321 -43.57 8.83 18.23
C ALA A 321 -43.13 7.46 17.70
N HIS A 322 -42.51 7.44 16.53
CA HIS A 322 -41.59 6.35 16.19
C HIS A 322 -40.64 6.21 17.37
N THR A 323 -40.78 5.13 18.15
CA THR A 323 -39.78 4.74 19.13
C THR A 323 -38.55 4.34 18.33
N VAL A 324 -37.68 5.31 18.04
CA VAL A 324 -36.40 5.04 17.37
C VAL A 324 -35.65 4.08 18.28
N ASP A 325 -35.30 2.91 17.76
CA ASP A 325 -34.58 1.88 18.52
C ASP A 325 -33.27 2.51 19.05
N PRO A 326 -32.99 2.43 20.36
CA PRO A 326 -31.73 2.92 20.94
C PRO A 326 -30.48 2.42 20.20
N ASN A 327 -30.56 1.24 19.57
CA ASN A 327 -29.45 0.65 18.82
C ASN A 327 -29.24 1.33 17.45
N GLU A 328 -30.32 1.75 16.78
CA GLU A 328 -30.24 2.50 15.52
C GLU A 328 -29.66 3.90 15.73
N VAL A 329 -30.04 4.56 16.83
CA VAL A 329 -29.47 5.87 17.21
C VAL A 329 -27.97 5.75 17.51
N ALA A 330 -27.57 4.70 18.24
CA ALA A 330 -26.16 4.45 18.54
C ALA A 330 -25.35 4.13 17.28
N HIS A 331 -25.91 3.35 16.35
CA HIS A 331 -25.27 3.06 15.07
C HIS A 331 -25.12 4.34 14.21
N ALA A 332 -26.15 5.18 14.15
CA ALA A 332 -26.11 6.43 13.41
C ALA A 332 -25.03 7.40 13.95
N ASP A 333 -24.89 7.52 15.28
CA ASP A 333 -23.82 8.30 15.91
C ASP A 333 -22.43 7.73 15.59
N ARG A 334 -22.27 6.40 15.64
CA ARG A 334 -21.01 5.74 15.26
C ARG A 334 -20.66 5.99 13.78
N LEU A 335 -21.65 5.91 12.91
CA LEU A 335 -21.51 6.18 11.48
C LEU A 335 -21.12 7.63 11.20
N GLN A 336 -21.67 8.58 11.95
CA GLN A 336 -21.28 9.99 11.84
C GLN A 336 -19.82 10.21 12.28
N LYS A 337 -19.41 9.58 13.39
CA LYS A 337 -18.02 9.65 13.88
C LYS A 337 -17.02 9.10 12.87
N ILE A 338 -17.25 7.90 12.34
CA ILE A 338 -16.31 7.32 11.36
C ILE A 338 -16.23 8.14 10.07
N LYS A 339 -17.32 8.75 9.63
CA LYS A 339 -17.32 9.66 8.47
C LYS A 339 -16.47 10.89 8.71
N GLY A 340 -16.49 11.43 9.93
CA GLY A 340 -15.62 12.54 10.35
C GLY A 340 -14.15 12.14 10.47
N ILE A 341 -13.86 10.86 10.73
CA ILE A 341 -12.49 10.32 10.71
C ILE A 341 -12.02 10.17 9.27
N LEU A 342 -12.78 9.45 8.43
CA LEU A 342 -12.46 9.19 7.02
C LEU A 342 -12.39 10.45 6.16
N SER A 343 -13.06 11.55 6.55
CA SER A 343 -12.91 12.83 5.89
C SER A 343 -11.55 13.49 6.16
N GLY A 344 -10.82 13.05 7.19
CA GLY A 344 -9.58 13.65 7.69
C GLY A 344 -9.81 14.83 8.63
N GLU A 345 -11.03 15.37 8.73
CA GLU A 345 -11.33 16.56 9.53
C GLU A 345 -11.05 16.36 11.02
N THR A 346 -11.39 15.19 11.56
CA THR A 346 -11.15 14.86 12.98
C THR A 346 -9.65 14.83 13.28
N SER A 347 -8.85 14.16 12.44
CA SER A 347 -7.38 14.09 12.59
C SER A 347 -6.74 15.47 12.52
N ILE A 348 -7.22 16.33 11.60
CA ILE A 348 -6.75 17.71 11.47
C ILE A 348 -7.07 18.52 12.74
N GLN A 349 -8.30 18.42 13.27
CA GLN A 349 -8.70 19.15 14.49
C GLN A 349 -7.87 18.74 15.70
N LEU A 350 -7.66 17.45 15.90
CA LEU A 350 -6.82 16.93 16.98
C LEU A 350 -5.37 17.41 16.85
N THR A 351 -4.82 17.37 15.63
CA THR A 351 -3.47 17.88 15.35
C THR A 351 -3.36 19.38 15.63
N LEU A 352 -4.34 20.16 15.20
CA LEU A 352 -4.42 21.61 15.43
C LEU A 352 -4.44 21.94 16.93
N GLN A 353 -5.26 21.23 17.70
CA GLN A 353 -5.34 21.39 19.16
C GLN A 353 -4.02 21.02 19.83
N PHE A 354 -3.38 19.93 19.41
CA PHE A 354 -2.07 19.53 19.92
C PHE A 354 -1.01 20.60 19.64
N LEU A 355 -0.88 21.05 18.39
CA LEU A 355 0.10 22.06 17.98
C LEU A 355 -0.11 23.41 18.67
N TYR A 356 -1.37 23.83 18.87
CA TYR A 356 -1.69 25.05 19.60
C TYR A 356 -1.32 24.94 21.09
N SER A 357 -1.72 23.85 21.76
CA SER A 357 -1.54 23.67 23.21
C SER A 357 -0.09 23.37 23.60
N HIS A 358 0.66 22.68 22.74
CA HIS A 358 2.04 22.27 22.98
C HIS A 358 3.05 23.09 22.18
N ASN A 359 2.69 24.32 21.81
CA ASN A 359 3.60 25.21 21.11
C ASN A 359 4.78 25.63 22.02
N ARG A 360 6.00 25.24 21.64
CA ARG A 360 7.25 25.62 22.32
C ARG A 360 8.13 26.56 21.48
N SER A 361 7.55 27.22 20.48
CA SER A 361 8.25 28.22 19.67
C SER A 361 8.75 29.39 20.53
N ASP A 362 10.01 29.77 20.38
CA ASP A 362 10.57 30.95 21.05
C ASP A 362 10.54 32.18 20.13
N LEU A 363 9.72 33.17 20.48
CA LEU A 363 9.61 34.43 19.76
C LEU A 363 10.89 35.29 19.85
N LEU A 364 11.76 35.06 20.84
CA LEU A 364 13.02 35.79 20.97
C LEU A 364 13.94 35.52 19.77
N ILE A 365 13.98 34.27 19.29
CA ILE A 365 14.76 33.87 18.11
C ILE A 365 14.31 34.69 16.89
N LEU A 366 12.99 34.80 16.67
CA LEU A 366 12.44 35.60 15.57
C LEU A 366 12.73 37.09 15.73
N LYS A 367 12.71 37.62 16.96
CA LYS A 367 13.10 39.00 17.24
C LYS A 367 14.57 39.26 16.92
N THR A 368 15.47 38.35 17.29
CA THR A 368 16.90 38.44 16.96
C THR A 368 17.14 38.36 15.45
N ILE A 369 16.48 37.43 14.74
CA ILE A 369 16.56 37.33 13.27
C ILE A 369 16.09 38.64 12.64
N LYS A 370 14.93 39.17 13.03
CA LYS A 370 14.40 40.43 12.51
C LYS A 370 15.37 41.60 12.74
N GLN A 371 16.00 41.68 13.92
CA GLN A 371 16.96 42.75 14.26
C GLN A 371 18.24 42.66 13.43
N ALA A 372 18.70 41.45 13.10
CA ALA A 372 19.89 41.22 12.29
C ALA A 372 19.66 41.49 10.78
N VAL A 373 18.40 41.49 10.34
CA VAL A 373 18.04 41.67 8.93
C VAL A 373 17.92 43.15 8.57
N GLU A 374 18.73 43.59 7.61
CA GLU A 374 18.60 44.93 7.03
C GLU A 374 17.28 45.08 6.26
N MET A 375 16.52 46.13 6.58
CA MET A 375 15.17 46.38 6.05
C MET A 375 15.10 46.54 4.52
N ARG A 376 16.22 46.83 3.84
CA ARG A 376 16.28 47.00 2.39
C ARG A 376 16.43 45.67 1.64
N ASN A 377 16.71 44.58 2.33
CA ASN A 377 16.93 43.27 1.72
C ASN A 377 15.63 42.46 1.69
N SER A 378 14.96 42.44 0.53
CA SER A 378 13.70 41.73 0.30
C SER A 378 13.82 40.20 0.47
N VAL A 379 15.01 39.64 0.23
CA VAL A 379 15.28 38.20 0.43
C VAL A 379 15.22 37.88 1.91
N CYS A 380 15.97 38.61 2.74
CA CYS A 380 16.01 38.39 4.18
C CYS A 380 14.66 38.64 4.86
N HIS A 381 13.87 39.61 4.37
CA HIS A 381 12.50 39.81 4.80
C HIS A 381 11.63 38.56 4.54
N SER A 382 11.69 38.02 3.31
CA SER A 382 10.97 36.81 2.94
C SER A 382 11.45 35.59 3.74
N SER A 383 12.76 35.45 3.96
CA SER A 383 13.34 34.39 4.79
C SER A 383 12.84 34.45 6.23
N THR A 384 12.72 35.64 6.82
CA THR A 384 12.21 35.83 8.19
C THR A 384 10.74 35.41 8.29
N ILE A 385 9.92 35.76 7.29
CA ILE A 385 8.52 35.36 7.22
C ILE A 385 8.39 33.85 7.04
N CYS A 386 9.17 33.24 6.15
CA CYS A 386 9.17 31.80 5.96
C CYS A 386 9.61 31.06 7.24
N ALA A 387 10.63 31.56 7.93
CA ALA A 387 11.06 31.02 9.21
C ALA A 387 9.93 31.06 10.25
N ASN A 388 9.27 32.20 10.41
CA ASN A 388 8.09 32.33 11.27
C ASN A 388 6.97 31.37 10.85
N ALA A 389 6.64 31.29 9.56
CA ALA A 389 5.60 30.44 9.04
C ALA A 389 5.85 28.94 9.34
N ILE A 390 7.10 28.48 9.20
CA ILE A 390 7.49 27.10 9.51
C ILE A 390 7.50 26.84 11.02
N MET A 391 8.06 27.76 11.82
CA MET A 391 8.10 27.64 13.29
C MET A 391 6.71 27.57 13.91
N HIS A 392 5.72 28.19 13.27
CA HIS A 392 4.33 28.28 13.75
C HIS A 392 3.34 27.49 12.87
N ALA A 393 3.81 26.59 12.00
CA ALA A 393 2.97 25.86 11.06
C ALA A 393 1.86 25.07 11.77
N GLY A 394 0.60 25.33 11.43
CA GLY A 394 -0.56 24.68 12.06
C GLY A 394 -0.73 24.97 13.55
N THR A 395 -0.06 25.98 14.11
CA THR A 395 -0.27 26.38 15.51
C THR A 395 -1.38 27.42 15.65
N THR A 396 -1.78 28.08 14.55
CA THR A 396 -2.67 29.26 14.54
C THR A 396 -2.14 30.48 15.29
N VAL A 397 -0.91 30.43 15.81
CA VAL A 397 -0.27 31.53 16.54
C VAL A 397 0.44 32.45 15.56
N ASP A 398 -0.20 33.58 15.25
CA ASP A 398 0.30 34.61 14.33
C ASP A 398 0.81 35.88 15.06
N THR A 399 1.09 35.79 16.36
CA THR A 399 1.50 36.91 17.23
C THR A 399 2.66 37.71 16.66
N PHE A 400 3.68 37.04 16.13
CA PHE A 400 4.82 37.72 15.50
C PHE A 400 4.39 38.62 14.33
N LEU A 401 3.43 38.20 13.51
CA LEU A 401 2.96 39.02 12.39
C LEU A 401 2.14 40.21 12.89
N ARG A 402 1.28 40.01 13.88
CA ARG A 402 0.45 41.07 14.49
C ARG A 402 1.28 42.15 15.19
N GLU A 403 2.33 41.76 15.92
CA GLU A 403 3.24 42.71 16.59
C GLU A 403 4.11 43.51 15.60
N ASN A 404 4.25 43.05 14.36
CA ASN A 404 5.20 43.59 13.39
C ASN A 404 4.52 44.09 12.08
N LEU A 405 3.26 44.52 12.15
CA LEU A 405 2.49 45.00 10.99
C LEU A 405 3.16 46.16 10.24
N GLU A 406 3.77 47.11 10.95
CA GLU A 406 4.51 48.22 10.33
C GLU A 406 5.74 47.75 9.55
N TRP A 407 6.37 46.66 9.98
CA TRP A 407 7.50 46.07 9.28
C TRP A 407 7.02 45.29 8.04
N LEU A 408 5.94 44.53 8.18
CA LEU A 408 5.31 43.79 7.07
C LEU A 408 4.74 44.71 5.98
N SER A 409 4.16 45.86 6.34
CA SER A 409 3.56 46.80 5.38
C SER A 409 4.59 47.42 4.42
N ARG A 410 5.87 47.44 4.81
CA ARG A 410 7.00 47.93 4.01
C ARG A 410 7.49 46.92 2.97
N ALA A 411 7.04 45.66 3.03
CA ALA A 411 7.31 44.67 2.01
C ALA A 411 6.81 45.14 0.64
N THR A 412 7.49 44.77 -0.44
CA THR A 412 7.07 45.12 -1.82
C THR A 412 6.98 43.88 -2.69
N ASN A 413 6.11 43.92 -3.70
CA ASN A 413 5.95 42.87 -4.72
C ASN A 413 5.82 41.46 -4.10
N TRP A 414 6.71 40.54 -4.47
CA TRP A 414 6.73 39.14 -4.00
C TRP A 414 6.92 39.00 -2.48
N ALA A 415 7.54 39.96 -1.80
CA ALA A 415 7.63 39.90 -0.35
C ALA A 415 6.24 40.10 0.32
N LYS A 416 5.33 40.87 -0.29
CA LYS A 416 3.92 40.98 0.15
C LYS A 416 3.15 39.69 -0.10
N PHE A 417 3.40 39.05 -1.24
CA PHE A 417 2.85 37.73 -1.55
C PHE A 417 3.25 36.73 -0.47
N SER A 418 4.55 36.60 -0.19
CA SER A 418 5.07 35.67 0.82
C SER A 418 4.57 35.98 2.23
N ALA A 419 4.42 37.26 2.59
CA ALA A 419 3.83 37.67 3.86
C ALA A 419 2.39 37.17 4.03
N THR A 420 1.57 37.32 2.99
CA THR A 420 0.17 36.88 3.02
C THR A 420 0.06 35.35 2.92
N ALA A 421 0.89 34.73 2.08
CA ALA A 421 1.00 33.27 1.95
C ALA A 421 1.39 32.58 3.26
N GLY A 422 2.30 33.19 4.03
CA GLY A 422 2.78 32.66 5.31
C GLY A 422 1.67 32.47 6.35
N LEU A 423 0.62 33.31 6.32
CA LEU A 423 -0.57 33.11 7.17
C LEU A 423 -1.24 31.75 6.88
N GLY A 424 -1.26 31.31 5.62
CA GLY A 424 -1.82 30.01 5.25
C GLY A 424 -1.07 28.82 5.85
N VAL A 425 0.24 28.94 6.04
CA VAL A 425 1.07 27.91 6.70
C VAL A 425 0.82 27.89 8.21
N ILE A 426 0.77 29.07 8.84
CA ILE A 426 0.49 29.21 10.29
C ILE A 426 -0.89 28.65 10.64
N HIS A 427 -1.88 28.91 9.78
CA HIS A 427 -3.26 28.47 9.94
C HIS A 427 -3.59 27.17 9.18
N ARG A 428 -2.57 26.39 8.78
CA ARG A 428 -2.77 25.11 8.08
C ARG A 428 -3.72 24.20 8.86
N GLY A 429 -4.74 23.67 8.19
CA GLY A 429 -5.74 22.80 8.81
C GLY A 429 -6.89 23.51 9.53
N HIS A 430 -6.89 24.84 9.60
CA HIS A 430 -8.02 25.58 10.20
C HIS A 430 -9.20 25.76 9.21
N LEU A 431 -9.84 24.64 8.86
CA LEU A 431 -10.81 24.56 7.75
C LEU A 431 -12.03 25.46 7.94
N GLN A 432 -12.57 25.56 9.17
CA GLN A 432 -13.81 26.30 9.43
C GLN A 432 -13.64 27.82 9.37
N GLN A 433 -12.54 28.35 9.92
CA GLN A 433 -12.33 29.81 10.03
C GLN A 433 -11.31 30.35 9.03
N GLY A 434 -10.61 29.49 8.27
CA GLY A 434 -9.58 29.90 7.33
C GLY A 434 -10.04 30.96 6.33
N ARG A 435 -11.29 30.87 5.85
CA ARG A 435 -11.88 31.89 4.96
C ARG A 435 -12.12 33.22 5.66
N ALA A 436 -12.65 33.20 6.89
CA ALA A 436 -12.91 34.42 7.66
C ALA A 436 -11.60 35.13 8.04
N LEU A 437 -10.56 34.37 8.40
CA LEU A 437 -9.22 34.88 8.69
C LEU A 437 -8.56 35.56 7.49
N MET A 438 -8.73 34.96 6.30
CA MET A 438 -8.13 35.50 5.07
C MET A 438 -8.99 36.58 4.41
N ALA A 439 -10.26 36.75 4.80
CA ALA A 439 -11.20 37.70 4.20
C ALA A 439 -10.67 39.14 4.01
N PRO A 440 -9.89 39.72 4.95
CA PRO A 440 -9.31 41.06 4.78
C PRO A 440 -8.27 41.16 3.64
N TYR A 441 -7.69 40.03 3.24
CA TYR A 441 -6.63 39.95 2.22
C TYR A 441 -7.13 39.39 0.88
N LEU A 442 -8.39 38.94 0.81
CA LEU A 442 -8.97 38.40 -0.42
C LEU A 442 -9.40 39.52 -1.39
N PRO A 443 -9.43 39.24 -2.70
CA PRO A 443 -9.95 40.19 -3.68
C PRO A 443 -11.42 40.52 -3.35
N GLN A 444 -11.74 41.80 -3.15
CA GLN A 444 -13.11 42.27 -2.94
C GLN A 444 -13.67 42.81 -4.26
N SER A 445 -14.77 42.22 -4.74
CA SER A 445 -15.46 42.70 -5.94
C SER A 445 -15.93 44.15 -5.76
N GLY A 446 -15.37 45.07 -6.56
CA GLY A 446 -15.86 46.45 -6.68
C GLY A 446 -15.19 47.49 -5.76
N ALA A 447 -14.19 47.13 -4.96
CA ALA A 447 -13.46 48.12 -4.16
C ALA A 447 -12.39 48.84 -5.00
N VAL A 448 -12.70 50.06 -5.45
CA VAL A 448 -11.72 50.99 -6.03
C VAL A 448 -10.78 51.43 -4.89
N GLY A 449 -9.66 50.72 -4.73
CA GLY A 449 -8.75 50.84 -3.58
C GLY A 449 -8.32 49.51 -2.95
N GLY A 450 -8.60 48.37 -3.61
CA GLY A 450 -8.22 47.03 -3.16
C GLY A 450 -6.73 46.86 -2.86
N GLY A 451 -6.41 45.82 -2.07
CA GLY A 451 -5.06 45.51 -1.62
C GLY A 451 -4.07 45.29 -2.79
N SER A 452 -2.79 45.16 -2.47
CA SER A 452 -1.78 44.88 -3.51
C SER A 452 -2.13 43.56 -4.24
N PRO A 453 -2.05 43.47 -5.58
CA PRO A 453 -2.33 42.23 -6.32
C PRO A 453 -1.50 41.03 -5.84
N TYR A 454 -0.28 41.30 -5.37
CA TYR A 454 0.59 40.31 -4.74
C TYR A 454 0.02 39.77 -3.42
N SER A 455 -0.60 40.63 -2.61
CA SER A 455 -1.26 40.23 -1.36
C SER A 455 -2.50 39.41 -1.64
N GLU A 456 -3.33 39.83 -2.60
CA GLU A 456 -4.54 39.11 -3.01
C GLU A 456 -4.22 37.73 -3.57
N GLY A 457 -3.21 37.63 -4.45
CA GLY A 457 -2.69 36.35 -4.93
C GLY A 457 -2.13 35.48 -3.80
N GLY A 458 -1.42 36.10 -2.85
CA GLY A 458 -0.92 35.43 -1.65
C GLY A 458 -2.03 34.90 -0.75
N ALA A 459 -3.16 35.60 -0.67
CA ALA A 459 -4.32 35.18 0.11
C ALA A 459 -5.04 33.97 -0.49
N LEU A 460 -5.21 33.94 -1.81
CA LEU A 460 -5.74 32.77 -2.52
C LEU A 460 -4.81 31.56 -2.38
N TYR A 461 -3.49 31.79 -2.45
CA TYR A 461 -2.51 30.73 -2.21
C TYR A 461 -2.55 30.21 -0.76
N ALA A 462 -2.63 31.12 0.23
CA ALA A 462 -2.81 30.76 1.64
C ALA A 462 -4.07 29.93 1.89
N LEU A 463 -5.21 30.27 1.27
CA LEU A 463 -6.43 29.46 1.35
C LEU A 463 -6.23 28.04 0.83
N GLY A 464 -5.49 27.89 -0.26
CA GLY A 464 -5.10 26.58 -0.80
C GLY A 464 -4.23 25.78 0.18
N LEU A 465 -3.27 26.43 0.83
CA LEU A 465 -2.42 25.80 1.86
C LEU A 465 -3.22 25.36 3.10
N ILE A 466 -4.19 26.17 3.53
CA ILE A 466 -5.05 25.84 4.68
C ILE A 466 -5.87 24.58 4.41
N HIS A 467 -6.39 24.45 3.18
CA HIS A 467 -7.29 23.36 2.76
C HIS A 467 -6.61 22.27 1.92
N ALA A 468 -5.27 22.16 2.01
CA ALA A 468 -4.52 21.15 1.26
C ALA A 468 -5.08 19.74 1.54
N ASN A 469 -5.32 18.97 0.47
CA ASN A 469 -5.99 17.66 0.47
C ASN A 469 -7.44 17.62 1.00
N HIS A 470 -7.98 18.74 1.50
CA HIS A 470 -9.29 18.82 2.17
C HIS A 470 -10.13 19.99 1.62
N GLY A 471 -10.21 20.07 0.28
CA GLY A 471 -10.70 21.25 -0.44
C GLY A 471 -12.18 21.24 -0.84
N GLU A 472 -13.00 20.25 -0.44
CA GLU A 472 -14.40 20.11 -0.91
C GLU A 472 -15.19 21.43 -0.73
N GLY A 473 -15.04 22.13 0.40
CA GLY A 473 -15.74 23.38 0.69
C GLY A 473 -15.17 24.66 0.05
N ILE A 474 -13.91 24.67 -0.41
CA ILE A 474 -13.23 25.88 -0.91
C ILE A 474 -12.94 25.85 -2.42
N LYS A 475 -12.95 24.65 -3.03
CA LYS A 475 -12.56 24.44 -4.43
C LYS A 475 -13.41 25.26 -5.40
N GLN A 476 -14.71 25.36 -5.16
CA GLN A 476 -15.60 26.18 -5.99
C GLN A 476 -15.26 27.67 -5.89
N PHE A 477 -15.09 28.18 -4.66
CA PHE A 477 -14.70 29.57 -4.43
C PHE A 477 -13.37 29.93 -5.11
N LEU A 478 -12.35 29.07 -5.02
CA LEU A 478 -11.07 29.32 -5.69
C LEU A 478 -11.20 29.32 -7.21
N ARG A 479 -12.01 28.40 -7.78
CA ARG A 479 -12.29 28.34 -9.22
C ARG A 479 -13.02 29.59 -9.73
N GLU A 480 -14.06 30.02 -9.01
CA GLU A 480 -14.81 31.24 -9.33
C GLU A 480 -13.91 32.47 -9.22
N SER A 481 -13.10 32.56 -8.15
CA SER A 481 -12.13 33.64 -7.98
C SER A 481 -11.17 33.73 -9.16
N LEU A 482 -10.59 32.61 -9.60
CA LEU A 482 -9.70 32.57 -10.77
C LEU A 482 -10.39 32.97 -12.07
N ARG A 483 -11.63 32.50 -12.29
CA ARG A 483 -12.43 32.83 -13.48
C ARG A 483 -12.75 34.32 -13.55
N ASN A 484 -13.12 34.92 -12.43
CA ASN A 484 -13.44 36.34 -12.35
C ASN A 484 -12.22 37.22 -12.57
N THR A 485 -11.02 36.79 -12.17
CA THR A 485 -9.78 37.53 -12.42
C THR A 485 -9.32 37.45 -13.89
N LEU A 486 -9.51 36.32 -14.58
CA LEU A 486 -9.17 36.14 -16.00
C LEU A 486 -9.97 37.06 -16.93
N HIS A 487 -11.19 37.44 -16.54
CA HIS A 487 -12.02 38.36 -17.32
C HIS A 487 -11.43 39.77 -17.46
N TRP A 488 -10.47 40.14 -16.59
CA TRP A 488 -9.76 41.41 -16.62
C TRP A 488 -8.47 41.41 -17.45
N ALA A 489 -7.99 40.24 -17.90
CA ALA A 489 -6.78 40.14 -18.73
C ALA A 489 -7.09 40.17 -20.25
N GLN A 490 -8.38 40.15 -20.63
CA GLN A 490 -8.85 40.21 -22.02
C GLN A 490 -9.52 41.55 -22.39
N LEU A 491 -9.59 42.49 -21.44
CA LEU A 491 -9.90 43.91 -21.64
C LEU A 491 -8.61 44.70 -21.45
#